data_AF-A0A9W8ASC4-F1
#
_entry.id   AF-A0A9W8ASC4-F1
#
_cell.length_a   1.000
_cell.length_b   1.000
_cell.length_c   1.000
_cell.angle_alpha   90.00
_cell.angle_beta   90.00
_cell.angle_gamma   90.00
#
_symmetry.space_group_name_H-M   'P 1'
#
loop_
_entity.id
_entity.type
_entity.pdbx_description
1 polymer ?
#
loop_
_entity_poly.entity_id
_entity_poly.type
_entity_poly.pdbx_seq_one_letter_code
_entity_poly.pdbx_strand_id
1 'polypeptide(L)' 'LSDAVDPADVADYAHMVVKRLGQAEKKYQLALNDAYAQLADTTFKGLRRNLPVNRCRMNWDKVQSYKLGTELSEK' A
#
# COMPACT_ATOMS: atom_id res chain seq x y z
N LEU A 1 -16.15 -8.30 -48.53
CA LEU A 1 -17.15 -7.61 -47.69
C LEU A 1 -18.29 -8.59 -47.44
N SER A 2 -18.08 -9.54 -46.53
CA SER A 2 -19.10 -10.56 -46.21
C SER A 2 -18.72 -11.29 -44.92
N ASP A 3 -18.51 -10.56 -43.84
CA ASP A 3 -18.62 -11.13 -42.49
C ASP A 3 -19.85 -10.49 -41.87
N ALA A 4 -21.03 -10.92 -42.33
CA ALA A 4 -22.25 -10.72 -41.57
C ALA A 4 -22.17 -11.69 -40.39
N VAL A 5 -21.53 -11.25 -39.31
CA VAL A 5 -21.58 -11.95 -38.03
C VAL A 5 -23.04 -11.95 -37.59
N ASP A 6 -23.60 -13.13 -37.40
CA ASP A 6 -24.99 -13.29 -36.95
C ASP A 6 -25.21 -12.47 -35.67
N PRO A 7 -26.32 -11.74 -35.53
CA PRO A 7 -26.54 -10.84 -34.39
C PRO A 7 -26.55 -11.56 -33.04
N ALA A 8 -26.81 -12.88 -33.02
CA ALA A 8 -26.67 -13.72 -31.83
C ALA A 8 -25.20 -13.90 -31.40
N ASP A 9 -24.29 -14.08 -32.34
CA ASP A 9 -22.85 -14.26 -32.09
C ASP A 9 -22.19 -12.94 -31.66
N VAL A 10 -22.63 -11.80 -32.21
CA VAL A 10 -22.16 -10.47 -31.77
C VAL A 10 -22.55 -10.18 -30.32
N ALA A 11 -23.77 -10.52 -29.91
CA ALA A 11 -24.25 -10.29 -28.55
C ALA A 11 -23.49 -11.12 -27.52
N ASP A 12 -23.27 -12.41 -27.81
CA ASP A 12 -22.51 -13.31 -26.95
C ASP A 12 -21.03 -12.91 -26.88
N TYR A 13 -20.44 -12.49 -28.00
CA TYR A 13 -19.09 -11.96 -28.03
C TYR A 13 -18.94 -10.69 -27.19
N ALA A 14 -19.86 -9.73 -27.32
CA ALA A 14 -19.87 -8.52 -26.51
C ALA A 14 -19.98 -8.83 -25.01
N HIS A 15 -20.85 -9.76 -24.62
CA HIS A 15 -20.98 -10.22 -23.24
C HIS A 15 -19.70 -10.86 -22.71
N MET A 16 -19.03 -11.66 -23.54
CA MET A 16 -17.73 -12.24 -23.19
C MET A 16 -16.66 -11.18 -22.98
N VAL A 17 -16.58 -10.17 -23.88
CA VAL A 17 -15.61 -9.08 -23.78
C VAL A 17 -15.82 -8.27 -22.51
N VAL A 18 -17.06 -7.86 -22.21
CA VAL A 18 -17.40 -7.12 -20.99
C VAL A 18 -17.05 -7.93 -19.74
N LYS A 19 -17.35 -9.23 -19.74
CA LYS A 19 -16.99 -10.13 -18.62
C LYS A 19 -15.48 -10.20 -18.42
N ARG A 20 -14.69 -10.32 -19.50
CA ARG A 20 -13.22 -10.34 -19.44
C ARG A 20 -12.66 -9.02 -18.94
N LEU A 21 -13.21 -7.90 -19.40
CA LEU A 21 -12.81 -6.56 -18.96
C LEU A 21 -13.08 -6.38 -17.47
N GLY A 22 -14.29 -6.73 -16.99
CA GLY A 22 -14.62 -6.65 -15.57
C GLY A 22 -13.75 -7.56 -14.69
N GLN A 23 -13.34 -8.73 -15.19
CA GLN A 23 -12.38 -9.58 -14.48
C GLN A 23 -10.99 -8.94 -14.39
N ALA A 24 -10.52 -8.32 -15.48
CA ALA A 24 -9.24 -7.62 -15.51
C ALA A 24 -9.23 -6.40 -14.57
N GLU A 25 -10.29 -5.59 -14.61
CA GLU A 25 -10.47 -4.44 -13.71
C GLU A 25 -10.53 -4.88 -12.24
N LYS A 26 -11.32 -5.91 -11.93
CA LYS A 26 -11.39 -6.45 -10.56
C LYS A 26 -10.02 -6.94 -10.09
N LYS A 27 -9.28 -7.65 -10.93
CA LYS A 27 -7.93 -8.12 -10.60
C LYS A 27 -6.99 -6.94 -10.33
N TYR A 28 -7.04 -5.90 -11.17
CA TYR A 28 -6.24 -4.70 -10.99
C TYR A 28 -6.59 -3.97 -9.68
N GLN A 29 -7.87 -3.78 -9.40
CA GLN A 29 -8.34 -3.12 -8.18
C GLN A 29 -7.91 -3.88 -6.92
N LEU A 30 -8.01 -5.20 -6.93
CA LEU A 30 -7.55 -6.02 -5.80
C LEU A 30 -6.03 -5.92 -5.63
N ALA A 31 -5.26 -6.06 -6.71
CA ALA A 31 -3.80 -5.95 -6.66
C ALA A 31 -3.34 -4.57 -6.16
N LEU A 32 -4.05 -3.49 -6.55
CA LEU A 32 -3.78 -2.15 -6.07
C LEU A 32 -4.01 -2.03 -4.56
N ASN A 33 -5.15 -2.54 -4.07
CA ASN A 33 -5.46 -2.53 -2.65
C ASN A 33 -4.43 -3.31 -1.83
N ASP A 34 -4.03 -4.49 -2.31
CA ASP A 34 -3.01 -5.31 -1.67
C ASP A 34 -1.65 -4.61 -1.64
N ALA A 35 -1.27 -3.95 -2.74
CA ALA A 35 -0.04 -3.16 -2.81
C ALA A 35 -0.04 -1.99 -1.82
N TYR A 36 -1.18 -1.30 -1.65
CA TYR A 36 -1.30 -0.22 -0.66
C TYR A 36 -1.24 -0.74 0.79
N ALA A 37 -1.89 -1.88 1.08
CA ALA A 37 -1.80 -2.51 2.39
C ALA A 37 -0.36 -2.93 2.71
N GLN A 38 0.34 -3.54 1.74
CA GLN A 38 1.74 -3.90 1.87
C GLN A 38 2.62 -2.65 2.11
N LEU A 39 2.43 -1.58 1.34
CA LEU A 39 3.18 -0.33 1.47
C LEU A 39 3.02 0.28 2.88
N ALA A 40 1.80 0.28 3.40
CA ALA A 40 1.49 0.80 4.73
C ALA A 40 2.17 0.00 5.85
N ASP A 41 2.15 -1.32 5.75
CA ASP A 41 2.66 -2.19 6.81
C ASP A 41 4.16 -2.46 6.75
N THR A 42 4.77 -2.42 5.56
CA THR A 42 6.18 -2.77 5.40
C THR A 42 7.04 -1.55 5.15
N THR A 43 6.83 -0.87 4.02
CA THR A 43 7.69 0.23 3.58
C THR A 43 7.61 1.43 4.52
N PHE A 44 6.40 1.90 4.86
CA PHE A 44 6.28 3.07 5.73
C PHE A 44 6.76 2.80 7.16
N LYS A 45 6.48 1.62 7.72
CA LYS A 45 7.01 1.23 9.05
C LYS A 45 8.53 1.08 9.06
N GLY A 46 9.11 0.66 7.94
CA GLY A 46 10.56 0.58 7.74
C GLY A 46 11.23 1.96 7.73
N LEU A 47 10.59 2.96 7.12
CA LEU A 47 11.08 4.34 7.09
C LEU A 47 10.88 5.06 8.43
N ARG A 48 9.68 4.96 9.01
CA ARG A 48 9.34 5.59 10.29
C ARG A 48 8.44 4.69 11.10
N ARG A 49 8.91 4.34 12.30
CA ARG A 49 8.13 3.56 13.25
C ARG A 49 7.10 4.43 13.97
N ASN A 50 5.94 3.87 14.27
CA ASN A 50 4.92 4.54 15.07
C ASN A 50 5.39 4.79 16.52
N LEU A 51 6.25 3.90 17.05
CA LEU A 51 6.86 4.02 18.36
C LEU A 51 8.36 3.69 18.29
N PRO A 52 9.17 4.28 19.18
CA PRO A 52 10.57 3.88 19.38
C PRO A 52 10.73 2.38 19.69
N VAL A 53 11.95 1.86 19.61
CA VAL A 53 12.25 0.41 19.77
C VAL A 53 11.73 -0.15 21.09
N ASN A 54 11.79 0.63 22.17
CA ASN A 54 11.27 0.29 23.50
C ASN A 54 9.73 0.28 23.59
N ARG A 55 9.01 0.61 22.51
CA ARG A 55 7.54 0.65 22.40
C ARG A 55 6.87 1.65 23.36
N CYS A 56 7.60 2.66 23.81
CA CYS A 56 7.09 3.73 24.67
C CYS A 56 7.21 5.09 23.98
N ARG A 57 6.33 6.05 24.28
CA ARG A 57 6.49 7.43 23.79
C ARG A 57 7.80 8.02 24.33
N MET A 58 8.44 8.89 23.53
CA MET A 58 9.67 9.56 23.93
C MET A 58 9.42 10.41 25.18
N ASN A 59 10.28 10.24 26.19
CA ASN A 59 10.30 11.12 27.35
C ASN A 59 11.34 12.21 27.12
N TRP A 60 10.88 13.42 26.84
CA TRP A 60 11.75 14.57 26.51
C TRP A 60 12.57 15.05 27.71
N ASP A 61 12.05 14.95 28.93
CA ASP A 61 12.77 15.35 30.14
C ASP A 61 14.04 14.51 30.30
N LYS A 62 13.93 13.19 30.10
CA LYS A 62 15.07 12.27 30.14
C LYS A 62 16.09 12.57 29.03
N VAL A 63 15.65 12.91 27.82
CA VAL A 63 16.55 13.27 26.71
C VAL A 63 17.38 14.50 27.04
N GLN A 64 16.76 15.52 27.63
CA GLN A 64 17.46 16.74 28.02
C GLN A 64 18.49 16.48 29.12
N SER A 65 18.12 15.73 30.16
CA SER A 65 19.04 15.37 31.24
C SER A 65 20.23 14.52 30.76
N TYR A 66 20.03 13.58 29.84
CA TYR A 66 21.14 12.78 29.29
C TYR A 66 22.11 13.63 28.47
N LYS A 67 21.60 14.54 27.62
CA LYS A 67 22.46 15.47 26.87
C LYS A 67 23.31 16.34 27.79
N LEU A 68 22.67 16.97 28.78
CA LEU A 68 23.35 17.77 29.80
C LEU A 68 24.39 16.94 30.58
N GLY A 69 24.04 15.72 30.98
CA GLY A 69 24.95 14.81 31.69
C GLY A 69 26.18 14.43 30.86
N THR A 70 26.01 14.18 29.55
CA THR A 70 27.11 13.93 28.63
C THR A 70 27.99 15.17 28.45
N GLU A 71 27.38 16.35 28.23
CA GLU A 71 28.11 17.62 28.09
C GLU A 71 28.91 18.00 29.36
N LEU A 72 28.39 17.67 30.55
CA LEU A 72 29.07 17.89 31.82
C LEU A 72 30.18 16.88 32.09
N SER A 73 30.08 15.66 31.55
CA SER A 73 31.10 14.61 31.65
C SER A 73 32.24 14.78 30.63
N GLU A 74 32.01 15.49 29.54
CA GLU A 74 33.00 15.79 28.50
C GLU A 74 33.87 17.01 28.81
N LYS A 75 33.66 17.68 29.96
CA LYS A 75 34.50 18.75 30.49
C LYS A 75 35.38 18.27 31.64
#